data_AF-A0A963HDR3-F1
#
_entry.id   AF-A0A963HDR3-F1
#
_cell.length_a   1.000
_cell.length_b   1.000
_cell.length_c   1.000
_cell.angle_alpha   90.00
_cell.angle_beta   90.00
_cell.angle_gamma   90.00
#
_symmetry.space_group_name_H-M   'P 1'
#
loop_
_entity.id
_entity.type
_entity.pdbx_description
1 polymer ?
#
loop_
_entity_poly.entity_id
_entity_poly.type
_entity_poly.pdbx_seq_one_letter_code
_entity_poly.pdbx_strand_id
1 'polypeptide(L)'
;AIYLTLGFLPTLLGFAAGLLLQGLLFEPMDLPHLAVNSLSLILPLIAVHYGAGRQLRAAMAGRVVSWGSIVKLDALYYTGVTAMVGFWLFAAEVVTPLAAWASFASSYLLIVICEPLFTLAVVRLLKRHEDKRLIATCFNVQSLKLAN
;
A
#
# COMPACT_ATOMS: atom_id res chain seq x y z
N ALA A 1 4.79 -2.36 0.01
CA ALA A 1 5.82 -2.74 1.02
C ALA A 1 5.37 -2.83 2.48
N ILE A 2 4.71 -1.79 3.01
CA ILE A 2 4.45 -1.63 4.45
C ILE A 2 3.51 -2.72 5.01
N TYR A 3 2.49 -3.08 4.24
CA TYR A 3 1.55 -4.14 4.59
C TYR A 3 2.20 -5.49 4.89
N LEU A 4 3.22 -5.87 4.12
CA LEU A 4 3.94 -7.14 4.28
C LEU A 4 4.95 -7.10 5.44
N THR A 5 5.44 -5.91 5.80
CA THR A 5 6.56 -5.75 6.74
C THR A 5 6.10 -5.35 8.13
N LEU A 6 5.10 -4.46 8.25
CA LEU A 6 4.53 -4.02 9.53
C LEU A 6 3.24 -4.77 9.89
N GLY A 7 2.58 -5.40 8.92
CA GLY A 7 1.27 -6.04 9.12
C GLY A 7 0.11 -5.05 9.00
N PHE A 8 -1.11 -5.56 9.09
CA PHE A 8 -2.32 -4.83 8.70
C PHE A 8 -2.62 -3.59 9.55
N LEU A 9 -2.72 -3.75 10.86
CA LEU A 9 -3.15 -2.68 11.75
C LEU A 9 -2.13 -1.53 11.79
N PRO A 10 -0.81 -1.78 11.90
CA PRO A 10 0.18 -0.71 11.80
C PRO A 10 0.20 -0.01 10.45
N THR A 11 -0.14 -0.72 9.35
CA THR A 11 -0.22 -0.10 8.02
C THR A 11 -1.39 0.89 7.94
N LEU A 12 -2.56 0.53 8.48
CA LEU A 12 -3.72 1.42 8.52
C LEU A 12 -3.43 2.72 9.27
N LEU A 13 -2.86 2.59 10.48
CA LEU A 13 -2.47 3.74 11.28
C LEU A 13 -1.35 4.54 10.61
N GLY A 14 -0.40 3.85 9.98
CA GLY A 14 0.69 4.45 9.23
C GLY A 14 0.21 5.31 8.06
N PHE A 15 -0.84 4.90 7.33
CA PHE A 15 -1.42 5.73 6.27
C PHE A 15 -2.01 7.04 6.81
N ALA A 16 -2.85 6.96 7.84
CA ALA A 16 -3.47 8.16 8.42
C ALA A 16 -2.42 9.09 9.04
N ALA A 17 -1.47 8.55 9.81
CA ALA A 17 -0.41 9.32 10.44
C ALA A 17 0.56 9.92 9.41
N GLY A 18 0.90 9.16 8.38
CA GLY A 18 1.77 9.61 7.28
C GLY A 18 1.14 10.76 6.50
N LEU A 19 -0.13 10.64 6.12
CA LEU A 19 -0.86 11.71 5.43
C LEU A 19 -1.04 12.95 6.31
N LEU A 20 -1.29 12.78 7.61
CA LEU A 20 -1.36 13.90 8.54
C LEU A 20 -0.03 14.65 8.61
N LEU A 21 1.07 13.91 8.75
CA LEU A 21 2.41 14.49 8.80
C LEU A 21 2.78 15.17 7.47
N GLN A 22 2.42 14.56 6.33
CA GLN A 22 2.59 15.14 5.01
C GLN A 22 1.83 16.46 4.87
N GLY A 23 0.56 16.49 5.29
CA GLY A 23 -0.25 17.69 5.27
C GLY A 23 0.30 18.80 6.18
N LEU A 24 0.81 18.45 7.36
CA LEU A 24 1.35 19.43 8.30
C LEU A 24 2.68 20.04 7.85
N LEU A 25 3.54 19.27 7.18
CA LEU A 25 4.93 19.67 6.88
C LEU A 25 5.15 20.14 5.44
N PHE A 26 4.43 19.59 4.47
CA PHE A 26 4.73 19.78 3.05
C PHE A 26 3.52 20.31 2.26
N GLU A 27 2.33 19.76 2.49
CA GLU A 27 1.13 20.04 1.68
C GLU A 27 -0.10 20.38 2.54
N PRO A 28 -0.15 21.56 3.20
CA PRO A 28 -1.26 21.95 4.07
C PRO A 28 -2.63 21.94 3.40
N MET A 29 -2.65 22.10 2.07
CA MET A 29 -3.86 22.06 1.26
C MET A 29 -4.54 20.67 1.24
N ASP A 30 -3.82 19.61 1.61
CA ASP A 30 -4.36 18.25 1.67
C ASP A 30 -5.05 17.94 3.01
N LEU A 31 -4.85 18.77 4.05
CA LEU A 31 -5.46 18.56 5.37
C LEU A 31 -7.00 18.52 5.34
N PRO A 32 -7.72 19.40 4.61
CA PRO A 32 -9.16 19.29 4.45
C PRO A 32 -9.60 17.98 3.78
N HIS A 33 -8.74 17.42 2.92
CA HIS A 33 -8.97 16.18 2.20
C HIS A 33 -8.39 14.95 2.91
N LEU A 34 -7.86 15.10 4.12
CA LEU A 34 -7.16 14.04 4.85
C LEU A 34 -8.00 12.77 5.00
N ALA A 35 -9.30 12.93 5.28
CA ALA A 35 -10.23 11.80 5.39
C ALA A 35 -10.43 11.07 4.06
N VAL A 36 -10.61 11.82 2.97
CA VAL A 36 -10.77 11.28 1.61
C VAL A 36 -9.50 10.54 1.18
N ASN A 37 -8.33 11.15 1.39
CA ASN A 37 -7.04 10.56 1.07
C ASN A 37 -6.78 9.29 1.90
N SER A 38 -7.05 9.36 3.21
CA SER A 38 -6.88 8.21 4.10
C SER A 38 -7.81 7.05 3.72
N LEU A 39 -9.09 7.32 3.47
CA LEU A 39 -10.06 6.30 3.06
C LEU A 39 -9.69 5.66 1.71
N SER A 40 -9.13 6.44 0.79
CA SER A 40 -8.66 5.94 -0.51
C SER A 40 -7.50 4.96 -0.39
N LEU A 41 -6.73 4.99 0.71
CA LEU A 41 -5.69 4.00 1.00
C LEU A 41 -6.19 2.85 1.90
N ILE A 42 -7.02 3.17 2.89
CA ILE A 42 -7.50 2.25 3.92
C ILE A 42 -8.49 1.24 3.35
N LEU A 43 -9.50 1.68 2.61
CA LEU A 43 -10.55 0.79 2.08
C LEU A 43 -9.99 -0.26 1.12
N PRO A 44 -9.11 0.07 0.15
CA PRO A 44 -8.44 -0.93 -0.67
C PRO A 44 -7.60 -1.90 0.16
N LEU A 45 -6.92 -1.42 1.19
CA LEU A 45 -6.13 -2.31 2.06
C LEU A 45 -7.03 -3.30 2.79
N ILE A 46 -8.17 -2.85 3.34
CA ILE A 46 -9.17 -3.71 3.96
C ILE A 46 -9.69 -4.73 2.95
N ALA A 47 -10.02 -4.28 1.74
CA ALA A 47 -10.53 -5.14 0.66
C ALA A 47 -9.51 -6.20 0.23
N VAL A 48 -8.24 -5.84 0.08
CA VAL A 48 -7.16 -6.80 -0.20
C VAL A 48 -6.96 -7.74 1.00
N HIS A 49 -7.01 -7.21 2.23
CA HIS A 49 -6.81 -8.02 3.43
C HIS A 49 -7.90 -9.08 3.57
N TYR A 50 -9.18 -8.71 3.52
CA TYR A 50 -10.29 -9.62 3.79
C TYR A 50 -10.83 -10.32 2.54
N GLY A 51 -10.61 -9.76 1.34
CA GLY A 51 -11.11 -10.29 0.06
C GLY A 51 -10.07 -11.11 -0.70
N ALA A 52 -9.87 -10.77 -1.98
CA ALA A 52 -9.06 -11.55 -2.93
C ALA A 52 -7.59 -11.72 -2.49
N GLY A 53 -7.02 -10.77 -1.74
CA GLY A 53 -5.67 -10.88 -1.21
C GLY A 53 -5.54 -11.88 -0.05
N ARG A 54 -6.64 -12.31 0.59
CA ARG A 54 -6.62 -13.36 1.62
C ARG A 54 -6.10 -14.68 1.07
N GLN A 55 -6.56 -15.10 -0.11
CA GLN A 55 -6.13 -16.35 -0.74
C GLN A 55 -4.65 -16.28 -1.15
N LEU A 56 -4.21 -15.15 -1.69
CA LEU A 56 -2.80 -14.91 -2.03
C LEU A 56 -1.91 -15.00 -0.79
N ARG A 57 -2.30 -14.36 0.33
CA ARG A 57 -1.57 -14.44 1.60
C ARG A 57 -1.57 -15.83 2.21
N ALA A 58 -2.69 -16.55 2.15
CA ALA A 58 -2.75 -17.94 2.60
C ALA A 58 -1.81 -18.84 1.78
N ALA A 59 -1.70 -18.59 0.47
CA ALA A 59 -0.73 -19.27 -0.39
C ALA A 59 0.73 -18.85 -0.10
N MET A 60 0.95 -17.65 0.45
CA MET A 60 2.26 -17.18 0.90
C MET A 60 2.63 -17.68 2.30
N ALA A 61 1.64 -18.02 3.14
CA ALA A 61 1.86 -18.41 4.52
C ALA A 61 2.69 -19.69 4.60
N GLY A 62 3.90 -19.59 5.17
CA GLY A 62 4.84 -20.71 5.31
C GLY A 62 5.65 -21.06 4.05
N ARG A 63 5.40 -20.36 2.93
CA ARG A 63 6.11 -20.53 1.66
C ARG A 63 7.00 -19.33 1.34
N VAL A 64 7.87 -19.54 0.37
CA VAL A 64 8.75 -18.53 -0.17
C VAL A 64 7.94 -17.42 -0.87
N VAL A 65 8.13 -16.17 -0.45
CA VAL A 65 7.54 -14.99 -1.08
C VAL A 65 8.15 -14.80 -2.46
N SER A 66 7.39 -15.11 -3.50
CA SER A 66 7.80 -14.92 -4.89
C SER A 66 7.52 -13.49 -5.37
N TRP A 67 8.34 -13.00 -6.29
CA TRP A 67 8.15 -11.70 -6.94
C TRP A 67 6.75 -11.56 -7.55
N GLY A 68 6.26 -12.60 -8.25
CA GLY A 68 4.94 -12.57 -8.88
C GLY A 68 3.79 -12.43 -7.88
N SER A 69 3.94 -12.91 -6.64
CA SER A 69 2.93 -12.73 -5.60
C SER A 69 2.92 -11.32 -5.02
N ILE A 70 4.09 -10.69 -4.88
CA ILE A 70 4.20 -9.28 -4.48
C ILE A 70 3.53 -8.41 -5.54
N VAL A 71 3.88 -8.62 -6.82
CA VAL A 71 3.28 -7.87 -7.94
C VAL A 71 1.76 -8.02 -7.96
N LYS A 72 1.21 -9.22 -7.74
CA LYS A 72 -0.24 -9.43 -7.69
C LYS A 72 -0.91 -8.70 -6.52
N LEU A 73 -0.29 -8.72 -5.33
CA LEU A 73 -0.83 -8.02 -4.16
C LEU A 73 -0.79 -6.50 -4.36
N ASP A 74 0.32 -5.96 -4.85
CA ASP A 74 0.47 -4.53 -5.13
C ASP A 74 -0.50 -4.09 -6.24
N ALA A 75 -0.65 -4.89 -7.31
CA ALA A 75 -1.61 -4.60 -8.37
C ALA A 75 -3.06 -4.55 -7.85
N LEU A 76 -3.47 -5.51 -7.00
CA LEU A 76 -4.80 -5.49 -6.39
C LEU A 76 -5.02 -4.24 -5.52
N TYR A 77 -4.01 -3.90 -4.71
CA TYR A 77 -4.06 -2.72 -3.86
C TYR A 77 -4.19 -1.43 -4.69
N TYR A 78 -3.30 -1.22 -5.66
CA TYR A 78 -3.30 -0.03 -6.49
C TYR A 78 -4.50 0.09 -7.43
N THR A 79 -5.04 -1.04 -7.89
CA THR A 79 -6.33 -1.04 -8.60
C THR A 79 -7.44 -0.51 -7.69
N GLY A 80 -7.48 -0.96 -6.43
CA GLY A 80 -8.44 -0.46 -5.46
C GLY A 80 -8.25 1.02 -5.14
N VAL A 81 -7.01 1.49 -4.97
CA VAL A 81 -6.71 2.92 -4.74
C VAL A 81 -7.18 3.77 -5.92
N THR A 82 -6.83 3.36 -7.14
CA THR A 82 -7.22 4.06 -8.36
C THR A 82 -8.74 4.09 -8.53
N ALA A 83 -9.43 3.01 -8.16
CA ALA A 83 -10.89 2.96 -8.16
C ALA A 83 -11.51 3.90 -7.11
N MET A 84 -10.93 3.99 -5.90
CA MET A 84 -11.38 4.92 -4.86
C MET A 84 -11.22 6.39 -5.28
N VAL A 85 -10.10 6.73 -5.90
CA VAL A 85 -9.91 8.09 -6.45
C VAL A 85 -10.95 8.39 -7.52
N GLY A 86 -11.22 7.44 -8.42
CA GLY A 86 -12.31 7.55 -9.38
C GLY A 86 -13.65 7.79 -8.68
N PHE A 87 -13.99 6.96 -7.70
CA PHE A 87 -15.22 7.09 -6.91
C PHE A 87 -15.38 8.51 -6.33
N TRP A 88 -14.34 9.07 -5.71
CA TRP A 88 -14.40 10.42 -5.15
C TRP A 88 -14.55 11.51 -6.21
N LEU A 89 -13.87 11.38 -7.36
CA LEU A 89 -14.02 12.32 -8.47
C LEU A 89 -15.41 12.29 -9.07
N PHE A 90 -16.04 11.11 -9.17
CA PHE A 90 -17.43 11.00 -9.60
C PHE A 90 -18.40 11.56 -8.55
N ALA A 91 -18.16 11.29 -7.26
CA ALA A 91 -18.99 11.78 -6.16
C ALA A 91 -18.88 13.31 -5.95
N ALA A 92 -17.75 13.92 -6.32
CA ALA A 92 -17.51 15.35 -6.18
C ALA A 92 -18.11 16.19 -7.33
N GLU A 93 -18.83 15.57 -8.28
CA GLU A 93 -19.49 16.24 -9.43
C GLU A 93 -18.56 17.18 -10.22
N VAL A 94 -17.28 16.80 -10.34
CA VAL A 94 -16.29 17.57 -11.09
C VAL A 94 -16.68 17.59 -12.57
N VAL A 95 -16.39 18.69 -13.29
CA VAL A 95 -16.80 18.91 -14.69
C VAL A 95 -16.34 17.79 -15.64
N THR A 96 -15.14 17.23 -15.41
CA THR A 96 -14.56 16.18 -16.26
C THR A 96 -13.94 15.05 -15.42
N PRO A 97 -14.75 14.22 -14.75
CA PRO A 97 -14.27 13.27 -13.75
C PRO A 97 -13.38 12.19 -14.36
N LEU A 98 -13.73 11.72 -15.58
CA LEU A 98 -12.95 10.71 -16.29
C LEU A 98 -11.57 11.23 -16.72
N ALA A 99 -11.48 12.47 -17.19
CA ALA A 99 -10.20 13.07 -17.60
C ALA A 99 -9.29 13.32 -16.39
N ALA A 100 -9.85 13.82 -15.27
CA ALA A 100 -9.11 13.99 -14.03
C ALA A 100 -8.60 12.65 -13.48
N TRP A 101 -9.44 11.62 -13.52
CA TRP A 101 -9.06 10.26 -13.12
C TRP A 101 -7.96 9.69 -14.01
N ALA A 102 -8.05 9.84 -15.34
CA ALA A 102 -7.02 9.39 -16.27
C ALA A 102 -5.68 10.10 -16.04
N SER A 103 -5.71 11.41 -15.79
CA SER A 103 -4.52 12.19 -15.42
C SER A 103 -3.88 11.63 -14.16
N PHE A 104 -4.67 11.42 -13.11
CA PHE A 104 -4.20 10.81 -11.86
C PHE A 104 -3.59 9.43 -12.11
N ALA A 105 -4.31 8.52 -12.76
CA ALA A 105 -3.87 7.15 -13.02
C ALA A 105 -2.56 7.12 -13.83
N SER A 106 -2.40 7.99 -14.82
CA SER A 106 -1.19 8.08 -15.64
C SER A 106 0.02 8.55 -14.83
N SER A 107 -0.17 9.52 -13.91
CA SER A 107 0.91 10.02 -13.04
C SER A 107 1.39 8.97 -12.04
N TYR A 108 0.49 8.09 -11.58
CA TYR A 108 0.82 7.02 -10.63
C TYR A 108 1.37 5.76 -11.30
N LEU A 109 1.22 5.58 -12.61
CA LEU A 109 1.62 4.36 -13.31
C LEU A 109 3.09 3.99 -13.06
N LEU A 110 3.99 4.98 -13.11
CA LEU A 110 5.42 4.76 -12.87
C LEU A 110 5.68 4.29 -11.43
N ILE A 111 4.97 4.87 -10.45
CA ILE A 111 5.09 4.51 -9.04
C ILE A 111 4.63 3.05 -8.85
N VAL A 112 3.48 2.68 -9.42
CA VAL A 112 2.93 1.32 -9.34
C VAL A 112 3.88 0.28 -9.94
N ILE A 113 4.58 0.61 -11.03
CA ILE A 113 5.56 -0.28 -11.66
C ILE A 113 6.82 -0.43 -10.79
N CYS A 114 7.26 0.65 -10.14
CA CYS A 114 8.46 0.65 -9.30
C CYS A 114 8.22 0.06 -7.90
N GLU A 115 6.99 0.11 -7.37
CA GLU A 115 6.66 -0.35 -6.02
C GLU A 115 7.07 -1.80 -5.73
N PRO A 116 6.82 -2.80 -6.60
CA PRO A 116 7.20 -4.18 -6.30
C PRO A 116 8.71 -4.35 -6.14
N LEU A 117 9.51 -3.57 -6.90
CA LEU A 117 10.97 -3.56 -6.79
C LEU A 117 11.40 -2.97 -5.45
N PHE A 118 10.80 -1.84 -5.06
CA PHE A 118 11.06 -1.22 -3.77
C PHE A 118 10.64 -2.13 -2.60
N THR A 119 9.47 -2.75 -2.70
CA THR A 119 8.97 -3.72 -1.72
C THR A 119 9.95 -4.88 -1.55
N LEU A 120 10.44 -5.45 -2.65
CA LEU A 120 11.42 -6.53 -2.60
C LEU A 120 12.73 -6.08 -1.95
N ALA A 121 13.23 -4.89 -2.29
CA ALA A 121 14.45 -4.33 -1.71
C ALA A 121 14.31 -4.13 -0.19
N VAL A 122 13.20 -3.53 0.27
CA VAL A 122 12.92 -3.31 1.69
C VAL A 122 12.79 -4.64 2.45
N VAL A 123 12.04 -5.61 1.90
CA VAL A 123 11.87 -6.92 2.57
C VAL A 123 13.21 -7.65 2.66
N ARG A 124 14.04 -7.64 1.61
CA ARG A 124 15.39 -8.22 1.64
C ARG A 124 16.30 -7.53 2.66
N LEU A 125 16.27 -6.20 2.71
CA LEU A 125 17.09 -5.42 3.64
C LEU A 125 16.70 -5.69 5.10
N LEU A 126 15.41 -5.74 5.40
CA LEU A 126 14.90 -6.06 6.73
C LEU A 126 15.21 -7.51 7.10
N LYS A 127 15.08 -8.46 6.16
CA LYS A 127 15.39 -9.88 6.42
C LYS A 127 16.87 -10.06 6.75
N ARG A 128 17.77 -9.36 6.06
CA ARG A 128 19.21 -9.39 6.34
C ARG A 128 19.57 -8.93 7.76
N HIS A 129 18.70 -8.13 8.40
CA HIS A 129 18.93 -7.58 9.72
C HIS A 129 17.90 -8.08 10.75
N GLU A 130 17.26 -9.22 10.50
CA GLU A 130 16.16 -9.73 11.33
C GLU A 130 16.56 -10.02 12.79
N ASP A 131 17.86 -10.22 13.05
CA ASP A 131 18.43 -10.46 14.38
C ASP A 131 18.47 -9.19 15.27
N LYS A 132 18.31 -8.00 14.69
CA LYS A 132 18.29 -6.75 15.47
C LYS A 132 16.96 -6.67 16.24
N ARG A 133 17.05 -6.45 17.56
CA ARG A 133 15.87 -6.31 18.45
C ARG A 133 14.80 -5.35 17.90
N LEU A 134 15.20 -4.18 17.41
CA LEU A 134 14.26 -3.20 16.84
C LEU A 134 13.50 -3.74 15.63
N ILE A 135 14.14 -4.55 14.79
CA ILE A 135 13.50 -5.11 13.60
C ILE A 135 12.55 -6.23 14.01
N ALA A 136 12.95 -7.10 14.94
CA ALA A 136 12.09 -8.15 15.49
C ALA A 136 10.85 -7.60 16.21
N THR A 137 10.95 -6.43 16.86
CA THR A 137 9.81 -5.81 17.57
C THR A 137 8.89 -5.03 16.63
N CYS A 138 9.44 -4.30 15.66
CA CYS A 138 8.65 -3.40 14.82
C CYS A 138 8.14 -4.05 13.52
N PHE A 139 8.78 -5.12 13.04
CA PHE A 139 8.48 -5.71 11.74
C PHE A 139 8.25 -7.22 11.83
N ASN A 140 7.22 -7.71 11.16
CA ASN A 140 6.91 -9.13 11.07
C ASN A 140 7.65 -9.80 9.89
N VAL A 141 8.98 -9.68 9.87
CA VAL A 141 9.82 -10.17 8.76
C VAL A 141 10.35 -11.58 9.01
N GLN A 142 10.39 -12.02 10.27
CA GLN A 142 10.81 -13.36 10.66
C GLN A 142 9.90 -14.45 10.09
N SER A 143 8.60 -14.16 9.94
CA SER A 143 7.62 -15.07 9.34
C SER A 143 7.75 -15.21 7.81
N LEU A 144 8.48 -14.30 7.15
CA LEU A 144 8.67 -14.31 5.70
C LEU A 144 9.84 -15.21 5.32
N LYS A 145 9.61 -16.16 4.41
CA LYS A 145 10.67 -16.89 3.70
C LYS A 145 10.88 -16.21 2.36
N LEU A 146 12.09 -15.79 2.03
CA LEU A 146 12.41 -15.21 0.72
C LEU A 146 12.98 -16.27 -0.21
N ALA A 147 12.78 -16.10 -1.51
CA ALA A 147 13.47 -16.91 -2.51
C ALA A 147 14.90 -16.40 -2.54
N ASN A 148 15.86 -17.32 -2.46
CA ASN A 148 17.24 -17.00 -2.79
C ASN A 148 17.33 -16.50 -4.22
#